data_AF-A0A447JF87-F1
#
_entry.id   AF-A0A447JF87-F1
#
_cell.length_a   1.000
_cell.length_b   1.000
_cell.length_c   1.000
_cell.angle_alpha   90.00
_cell.angle_beta   90.00
_cell.angle_gamma   90.00
#
_symmetry.space_group_name_H-M   'P 1'
#
loop_
_entity.id
_entity.type
_entity.pdbx_description
1 polymer ?
#
loop_
_entity_poly.entity_id
_entity_poly.type
_entity_poly.pdbx_seq_one_letter_code
_entity_poly.pdbx_strand_id
1 'polypeptide(L)'
;MKAVIFAYHDMGCQGVQAVLDAGYEIAAIFTHADNPAENTFFGSVSRLAAGLGIPVYAPDNVNHPIWVDRIAELAPDIIFSFYYRNLLSEEILHLAPAGAFNLHGSLLPAYRGRAPLNWVLVNGESETGVTLHRMVKRADAGEIVASQRVAIAQDDVALTLHHKLCQAARQLLNSILPTMKCGDIPSVPQRESDATYYGRRRPEDGLIDWHKPVSTVHNLVRAVAAPWPGAFSYNGSQKFTIWSSRICPDAQGALPGSVISVSPLRVACADGALEIITGQAGDGITVQGSQLAQTLGLVAGARLNRPPATSGKRRIRVLILGVNGFIGNHLTERLLNEENYEVYGMDIGSNAISRFLLHPRFHFVEGDISIHSEWIEYHVKKCDVVLPLVAIATPIEYTRNPLRVFELDFEENLRIIRYCVKYRKRVVFPSTSEVYGMCTDASFDEDKSNLIVGPVNKPRWIYSVSKTASRPGDLGLWRKRGIALHAFPSL
;
A
#
# COMPACT_ATOMS: atom_id res chain seq x y z
N MET A 1 -12.18 -19.70 -31.40
CA MET A 1 -11.51 -18.53 -30.81
C MET A 1 -10.50 -18.99 -29.80
N LYS A 2 -9.26 -18.57 -29.98
CA LYS A 2 -8.11 -18.81 -29.11
C LYS A 2 -8.04 -17.70 -28.05
N ALA A 3 -7.90 -18.07 -26.79
CA ALA A 3 -7.93 -17.16 -25.66
C ALA A 3 -6.63 -17.21 -24.85
N VAL A 4 -6.16 -16.05 -24.40
CA VAL A 4 -5.19 -15.93 -23.31
C VAL A 4 -5.91 -15.38 -22.09
N ILE A 5 -5.73 -16.03 -20.94
CA ILE A 5 -6.47 -15.70 -19.72
C ILE A 5 -5.51 -15.19 -18.65
N PHE A 6 -5.89 -14.09 -18.00
CA PHE A 6 -5.28 -13.57 -16.80
C PHE A 6 -6.24 -13.83 -15.64
N ALA A 7 -5.90 -14.72 -14.73
CA ALA A 7 -6.85 -15.22 -13.74
C ALA A 7 -6.21 -15.40 -12.37
N TYR A 8 -7.00 -15.18 -11.32
CA TYR A 8 -6.62 -15.50 -9.94
C TYR A 8 -7.84 -15.79 -9.07
N HIS A 9 -7.65 -16.54 -7.97
CA HIS A 9 -8.70 -16.86 -7.00
C HIS A 9 -9.89 -17.65 -7.60
N ASP A 10 -10.95 -17.84 -6.81
CA ASP A 10 -12.18 -18.53 -7.24
C ASP A 10 -12.81 -17.95 -8.50
N MET A 11 -12.83 -16.63 -8.65
CA MET A 11 -13.34 -15.96 -9.85
C MET A 11 -12.52 -16.34 -11.09
N GLY A 12 -11.19 -16.42 -10.94
CA GLY A 12 -10.30 -16.96 -11.96
C GLY A 12 -10.63 -18.40 -12.32
N CYS A 13 -10.83 -19.27 -11.33
CA CYS A 13 -11.20 -20.66 -11.55
C CYS A 13 -12.54 -20.81 -12.28
N GLN A 14 -13.58 -20.09 -11.84
CA GLN A 14 -14.89 -20.11 -12.50
C GLN A 14 -14.81 -19.54 -13.92
N GLY A 15 -14.03 -18.47 -14.12
CA GLY A 15 -13.82 -17.87 -15.43
C GLY A 15 -13.12 -18.80 -16.41
N VAL A 16 -12.03 -19.44 -15.99
CA VAL A 16 -11.32 -20.45 -16.80
C VAL A 16 -12.25 -21.60 -17.19
N GLN A 17 -13.02 -22.13 -16.24
CA GLN A 17 -13.96 -23.22 -16.53
C GLN A 17 -15.06 -22.79 -17.50
N ALA A 18 -15.65 -21.61 -17.31
CA ALA A 18 -16.71 -21.10 -18.19
C ALA A 18 -16.20 -20.87 -19.63
N VAL A 19 -14.96 -20.39 -19.79
CA VAL A 19 -14.31 -20.22 -21.11
C VAL A 19 -14.08 -21.57 -21.78
N LEU A 20 -13.69 -22.60 -21.03
CA LEU A 20 -13.57 -23.98 -21.56
C LEU A 20 -14.92 -24.57 -21.94
N ASP A 21 -15.93 -24.43 -21.09
CA ASP A 21 -17.27 -24.97 -21.31
C ASP A 21 -17.94 -24.32 -22.55
N ALA A 22 -17.63 -23.04 -22.81
CA ALA A 22 -18.04 -22.35 -24.04
C ALA A 22 -17.21 -22.78 -25.29
N GLY A 23 -16.22 -23.65 -25.11
CA GLY A 23 -15.41 -24.27 -26.17
C GLY A 23 -14.34 -23.35 -26.76
N TYR A 24 -13.82 -22.39 -26.00
CA TYR A 24 -12.63 -21.64 -26.42
C TYR A 24 -11.37 -22.50 -26.28
N GLU A 25 -10.39 -22.24 -27.13
CA GLU A 25 -9.05 -22.83 -26.99
C GLU A 25 -8.22 -21.94 -26.07
N ILE A 26 -7.86 -22.40 -24.87
CA ILE A 26 -7.02 -21.62 -23.96
C ILE A 26 -5.56 -21.89 -24.26
N ALA A 27 -4.86 -20.89 -24.80
CA ALA A 27 -3.46 -20.99 -25.19
C ALA A 27 -2.50 -20.93 -23.99
N ALA A 28 -2.80 -20.06 -23.03
CA ALA A 28 -2.05 -19.91 -21.80
C ALA A 28 -2.88 -19.20 -20.71
N ILE A 29 -2.50 -19.45 -19.46
CA ILE A 29 -3.04 -18.79 -18.28
C ILE A 29 -1.92 -18.04 -17.55
N PHE A 30 -2.15 -16.76 -17.24
CA PHE A 30 -1.28 -15.95 -16.39
C PHE A 30 -1.95 -15.76 -15.02
N THR A 31 -1.21 -16.07 -13.95
CA THR A 31 -1.68 -16.02 -12.56
C THR A 31 -0.63 -15.34 -11.67
N HIS A 32 -0.83 -15.37 -10.34
CA HIS A 32 0.12 -14.90 -9.34
C HIS A 32 0.58 -16.06 -8.46
N ALA A 33 1.75 -15.91 -7.84
CA ALA A 33 2.12 -16.74 -6.70
C ALA A 33 1.29 -16.34 -5.46
N ASP A 34 0.94 -17.31 -4.62
CA ASP A 34 0.18 -17.06 -3.41
C ASP A 34 1.01 -16.23 -2.41
N ASN A 35 0.39 -15.20 -1.85
CA ASN A 35 1.05 -14.35 -0.85
C ASN A 35 0.91 -14.98 0.55
N PRO A 36 2.01 -15.28 1.26
CA PRO A 36 1.96 -15.88 2.59
C PRO A 36 1.29 -14.99 3.65
N ALA A 37 1.15 -13.69 3.40
CA ALA A 37 0.46 -12.75 4.28
C ALA A 37 -1.08 -12.74 4.07
N GLU A 38 -1.61 -13.48 3.10
CA GLU A 38 -3.03 -13.62 2.85
C GLU A 38 -3.50 -15.03 3.22
N ASN A 39 -4.69 -15.15 3.80
CA ASN A 39 -5.28 -16.45 4.08
C ASN A 39 -5.68 -17.14 2.77
N THR A 40 -5.03 -18.25 2.44
CA THR A 40 -5.33 -19.04 1.23
C THR A 40 -6.58 -19.90 1.45
N PHE A 41 -7.76 -19.30 1.29
CA PHE A 41 -9.05 -20.02 1.34
C PHE A 41 -9.62 -20.39 -0.03
N PHE A 42 -8.98 -19.91 -1.09
CA PHE A 42 -9.52 -19.90 -2.46
C PHE A 42 -8.94 -20.99 -3.35
N GLY A 43 -9.69 -21.29 -4.42
CA GLY A 43 -9.24 -22.15 -5.51
C GLY A 43 -7.99 -21.61 -6.20
N SER A 44 -7.08 -22.51 -6.51
CA SER A 44 -5.81 -22.19 -7.17
C SER A 44 -5.94 -22.35 -8.68
N VAL A 45 -5.82 -21.24 -9.40
CA VAL A 45 -5.83 -21.19 -10.87
C VAL A 45 -4.67 -22.02 -11.44
N SER A 46 -3.49 -22.01 -10.80
CA SER A 46 -2.35 -22.82 -11.24
C SER A 46 -2.60 -24.32 -11.12
N ARG A 47 -3.23 -24.77 -10.04
CA ARG A 47 -3.66 -26.18 -9.90
C ARG A 47 -4.71 -26.56 -10.94
N LEU A 48 -5.69 -25.69 -11.20
CA LEU A 48 -6.70 -25.90 -12.22
C LEU A 48 -6.06 -26.04 -13.61
N ALA A 49 -5.19 -25.09 -13.99
CA ALA A 49 -4.49 -25.10 -15.27
C ALA A 49 -3.65 -26.37 -15.46
N ALA A 50 -2.89 -26.77 -14.43
CA ALA A 50 -2.09 -27.99 -14.46
C ALA A 50 -2.95 -29.25 -14.63
N GLY A 51 -4.09 -29.34 -13.93
CA GLY A 51 -5.02 -30.46 -14.06
C GLY A 51 -5.67 -30.58 -15.44
N LEU A 52 -5.76 -29.46 -16.17
CA LEU A 52 -6.30 -29.38 -17.52
C LEU A 52 -5.22 -29.45 -18.62
N GLY A 53 -3.94 -29.53 -18.24
CA GLY A 53 -2.81 -29.52 -19.18
C GLY A 53 -2.59 -28.19 -19.89
N ILE A 54 -3.08 -27.08 -19.34
CA ILE A 54 -2.96 -25.73 -19.92
C ILE A 54 -1.66 -25.08 -19.42
N PRO A 55 -0.82 -24.50 -20.30
CA PRO A 55 0.37 -23.75 -19.88
C PRO A 55 0.02 -22.62 -18.92
N VAL A 56 0.71 -22.55 -17.78
CA VAL A 56 0.47 -21.53 -16.75
C VAL A 56 1.76 -20.82 -16.35
N TYR A 57 1.68 -19.49 -16.24
CA TYR A 57 2.80 -18.62 -15.90
C TYR A 57 2.43 -17.67 -14.77
N ALA A 58 3.40 -17.31 -13.93
CA ALA A 58 3.20 -16.36 -12.83
C ALA A 58 4.36 -15.35 -12.74
N PRO A 59 4.55 -14.48 -13.76
CA PRO A 59 5.60 -13.47 -13.70
C PRO A 59 5.24 -12.33 -12.76
N ASP A 60 6.24 -11.77 -12.09
CA ASP A 60 6.06 -10.56 -11.26
C ASP A 60 5.51 -9.38 -12.06
N ASN A 61 5.98 -9.23 -13.31
CA ASN A 61 5.51 -8.23 -14.25
C ASN A 61 5.27 -8.84 -15.64
N VAL A 62 4.00 -9.03 -15.99
CA VAL A 62 3.60 -9.54 -17.30
C VAL A 62 3.75 -8.51 -18.43
N ASN A 63 3.90 -7.23 -18.10
CA ASN A 63 4.15 -6.16 -19.08
C ASN A 63 5.62 -6.05 -19.48
N HIS A 64 6.48 -6.96 -19.02
CA HIS A 64 7.86 -7.00 -19.47
C HIS A 64 7.92 -7.42 -20.95
N PRO A 65 8.76 -6.81 -21.81
CA PRO A 65 8.78 -7.09 -23.26
C PRO A 65 8.80 -8.57 -23.64
N ILE A 66 9.62 -9.38 -22.96
CA ILE A 66 9.67 -10.85 -23.14
C ILE A 66 8.29 -11.52 -23.04
N TRP A 67 7.43 -11.06 -22.12
CA TRP A 67 6.09 -11.62 -21.96
C TRP A 67 5.12 -11.08 -22.99
N VAL A 68 5.24 -9.80 -23.37
CA VAL A 68 4.47 -9.22 -24.47
C VAL A 68 4.73 -10.01 -25.76
N ASP A 69 6.00 -10.26 -26.08
CA ASP A 69 6.41 -11.04 -27.26
C ASP A 69 5.86 -12.47 -27.22
N ARG A 70 5.98 -13.16 -26.06
CA ARG A 70 5.43 -14.51 -25.88
C ARG A 70 3.91 -14.54 -26.03
N ILE A 71 3.19 -13.55 -25.51
CA ILE A 71 1.73 -13.48 -25.66
C ILE A 71 1.37 -13.22 -27.12
N ALA A 72 2.16 -12.40 -27.83
CA ALA A 72 1.97 -12.15 -29.25
C ALA A 72 2.16 -13.43 -30.09
N GLU A 73 3.18 -14.24 -29.78
CA GLU A 73 3.43 -15.55 -30.41
C GLU A 73 2.28 -16.54 -30.20
N LEU A 74 1.55 -16.45 -29.08
CA LEU A 74 0.35 -17.25 -28.85
C LEU A 74 -0.81 -16.85 -29.77
N ALA A 75 -0.78 -15.67 -30.40
CA ALA A 75 -1.80 -15.15 -31.31
C ALA A 75 -3.23 -15.30 -30.76
N PRO A 76 -3.56 -14.70 -29.59
CA PRO A 76 -4.91 -14.78 -29.04
C PRO A 76 -5.91 -14.03 -29.93
N ASP A 77 -7.08 -14.62 -30.17
CA ASP A 77 -8.20 -13.89 -30.77
C ASP A 77 -8.83 -12.93 -29.74
N ILE A 78 -8.84 -13.35 -28.47
CA ILE A 78 -9.50 -12.67 -27.36
C ILE A 78 -8.69 -12.81 -26.07
N ILE A 79 -8.73 -11.79 -25.22
CA ILE A 79 -8.12 -11.81 -23.89
C ILE A 79 -9.20 -11.71 -22.81
N PHE A 80 -9.06 -12.51 -21.75
CA PHE A 80 -9.92 -12.41 -20.57
C PHE A 80 -9.11 -12.12 -19.31
N SER A 81 -9.64 -11.24 -18.46
CA SER A 81 -9.15 -10.96 -17.11
C SER A 81 -10.23 -11.34 -16.10
N PHE A 82 -9.90 -12.29 -15.22
CA PHE A 82 -10.76 -12.76 -14.14
C PHE A 82 -10.04 -12.57 -12.81
N TYR A 83 -10.24 -11.40 -12.19
CA TYR A 83 -9.66 -11.04 -10.90
C TYR A 83 -8.11 -11.01 -10.87
N TYR A 84 -7.48 -10.81 -12.03
CA TYR A 84 -6.03 -10.61 -12.11
C TYR A 84 -5.63 -9.30 -11.42
N ARG A 85 -4.57 -9.35 -10.60
CA ARG A 85 -4.22 -8.26 -9.68
C ARG A 85 -3.34 -7.17 -10.27
N ASN A 86 -2.61 -7.46 -11.35
CA ASN A 86 -1.70 -6.51 -11.99
C ASN A 86 -2.38 -5.88 -13.18
N LEU A 87 -2.11 -4.59 -13.42
CA LEU A 87 -2.64 -3.89 -14.58
C LEU A 87 -1.96 -4.42 -15.85
N LEU A 88 -2.75 -4.64 -16.90
CA LEU A 88 -2.25 -5.01 -18.23
C LEU A 88 -1.99 -3.76 -19.05
N SER A 89 -0.85 -3.72 -19.74
CA SER A 89 -0.45 -2.64 -20.64
C SER A 89 -1.30 -2.60 -21.91
N GLU A 90 -1.41 -1.43 -22.53
CA GLU A 90 -2.11 -1.27 -23.81
C GLU A 90 -1.51 -2.17 -24.90
N GLU A 91 -0.19 -2.42 -24.86
CA GLU A 91 0.50 -3.35 -25.75
C GLU A 91 -0.14 -4.75 -25.71
N ILE A 92 -0.31 -5.32 -24.52
CA ILE A 92 -0.96 -6.64 -24.35
C ILE A 92 -2.42 -6.59 -24.78
N LEU A 93 -3.16 -5.53 -24.40
CA LEU A 93 -4.59 -5.43 -24.70
C LEU A 93 -4.86 -5.39 -26.21
N HIS A 94 -3.94 -4.83 -27.00
CA HIS A 94 -4.06 -4.73 -28.46
C HIS A 94 -3.63 -5.99 -29.22
N LEU A 95 -3.04 -6.99 -28.55
CA LEU A 95 -2.65 -8.25 -29.21
C LEU A 95 -3.86 -9.09 -29.65
N ALA A 96 -5.04 -8.87 -29.07
CA ALA A 96 -6.24 -9.63 -29.34
C ALA A 96 -7.24 -8.84 -30.22
N PRO A 97 -7.52 -9.26 -31.46
CA PRO A 97 -8.39 -8.52 -32.39
C PRO A 97 -9.85 -8.43 -31.94
N ALA A 98 -10.39 -9.44 -31.24
CA ALA A 98 -11.73 -9.35 -30.64
C ALA A 98 -11.76 -8.43 -29.40
N GLY A 99 -10.58 -8.12 -28.86
CA GLY A 99 -10.35 -7.27 -27.69
C GLY A 99 -10.07 -8.04 -26.41
N ALA A 100 -9.98 -7.28 -25.31
CA ALA A 100 -9.73 -7.78 -23.97
C ALA A 100 -10.91 -7.44 -23.05
N PHE A 101 -11.32 -8.37 -22.20
CA PHE A 101 -12.49 -8.24 -21.33
C PHE A 101 -12.16 -8.59 -19.89
N ASN A 102 -12.68 -7.80 -18.95
CA ASN A 102 -12.47 -8.00 -17.53
C ASN A 102 -13.80 -8.28 -16.82
N LEU A 103 -13.81 -9.30 -15.95
CA LEU A 103 -14.90 -9.56 -15.03
C LEU A 103 -14.64 -8.83 -13.71
N HIS A 104 -15.49 -7.87 -13.41
CA HIS A 104 -15.42 -7.06 -12.20
C HIS A 104 -16.57 -7.39 -11.23
N GLY A 105 -16.27 -7.37 -9.93
CA GLY A 105 -17.20 -7.76 -8.86
C GLY A 105 -18.11 -6.65 -8.34
N SER A 106 -18.60 -5.77 -9.23
CA SER A 106 -19.62 -4.78 -8.89
C SER A 106 -20.57 -4.50 -10.06
N LEU A 107 -21.59 -3.69 -9.80
CA LEU A 107 -22.46 -3.09 -10.82
C LEU A 107 -21.81 -1.83 -11.38
N LEU A 108 -20.99 -1.98 -12.42
CA LEU A 108 -20.35 -0.83 -13.06
C LEU A 108 -21.41 0.12 -13.66
N PRO A 109 -21.20 1.45 -13.58
CA PRO A 109 -19.96 2.15 -13.21
C PRO A 109 -19.73 2.35 -11.70
N ALA A 110 -20.62 1.89 -10.82
CA ALA A 110 -20.43 2.00 -9.38
C ALA A 110 -19.37 1.00 -8.88
N TYR A 111 -18.61 1.40 -7.85
CA TYR A 111 -17.57 0.59 -7.21
C TYR A 111 -16.47 0.08 -8.17
N ARG A 112 -16.01 0.93 -9.10
CA ARG A 112 -14.75 0.74 -9.83
C ARG A 112 -13.58 0.64 -8.85
N GLY A 113 -12.45 0.09 -9.31
CA GLY A 113 -11.23 0.00 -8.52
C GLY A 113 -11.11 -1.34 -7.80
N ARG A 114 -10.74 -1.32 -6.52
CA ARG A 114 -10.27 -2.52 -5.82
C ARG A 114 -11.15 -2.86 -4.62
N ALA A 115 -11.21 -4.16 -4.32
CA ALA A 115 -11.97 -4.74 -3.20
C ALA A 115 -13.48 -4.37 -3.17
N PRO A 116 -14.20 -4.39 -4.31
CA PRO A 116 -15.61 -3.97 -4.36
C PRO A 116 -16.49 -4.79 -3.42
N LEU A 117 -16.27 -6.11 -3.29
CA LEU A 117 -16.94 -7.00 -2.34
C LEU A 117 -16.97 -6.42 -0.92
N ASN A 118 -15.82 -5.95 -0.43
CA ASN A 118 -15.71 -5.45 0.93
C ASN A 118 -16.33 -4.05 1.04
N TRP A 119 -16.19 -3.22 0.00
CA TRP A 119 -16.72 -1.85 0.00
C TRP A 119 -18.25 -1.80 0.02
N VAL A 120 -18.93 -2.63 -0.77
CA VAL A 120 -20.40 -2.68 -0.76
C VAL A 120 -20.95 -3.09 0.60
N LEU A 121 -20.26 -4.01 1.31
CA LEU A 121 -20.63 -4.37 2.68
C LEU A 121 -20.35 -3.25 3.67
N VAL A 122 -19.20 -2.57 3.59
CA VAL A 122 -18.87 -1.44 4.47
C VAL A 122 -19.86 -0.29 4.32
N ASN A 123 -20.27 0.01 3.10
CA ASN A 123 -21.23 1.07 2.81
C ASN A 123 -22.68 0.66 3.09
N GLY A 124 -22.93 -0.61 3.40
CA GLY A 124 -24.27 -1.11 3.74
C GLY A 124 -25.21 -1.20 2.55
N GLU A 125 -24.67 -1.46 1.35
CA GLU A 125 -25.47 -1.62 0.14
C GLU A 125 -26.43 -2.81 0.27
N SER A 126 -27.62 -2.68 -0.33
CA SER A 126 -28.62 -3.74 -0.42
C SER A 126 -28.47 -4.61 -1.68
N GLU A 127 -27.70 -4.13 -2.66
CA GLU A 127 -27.40 -4.85 -3.89
C GLU A 127 -25.97 -4.59 -4.37
N THR A 128 -25.45 -5.56 -5.12
CA THR A 128 -24.21 -5.47 -5.89
C THR A 128 -24.37 -6.34 -7.14
N GLY A 129 -23.28 -6.75 -7.77
CA GLY A 129 -23.32 -7.61 -8.93
C GLY A 129 -21.97 -7.93 -9.49
N VAL A 130 -21.98 -8.53 -10.67
CA VAL A 130 -20.80 -8.79 -11.48
C VAL A 130 -21.00 -8.16 -12.85
N THR A 131 -19.93 -7.63 -13.42
CA THR A 131 -19.96 -6.99 -14.74
C THR A 131 -18.79 -7.47 -15.59
N LEU A 132 -19.08 -7.95 -16.79
CA LEU A 132 -18.08 -8.18 -17.83
C LEU A 132 -18.01 -6.93 -18.70
N HIS A 133 -16.83 -6.33 -18.82
CA HIS A 133 -16.63 -5.10 -19.59
C HIS A 133 -15.34 -5.16 -20.41
N ARG A 134 -15.27 -4.38 -21.49
CA ARG A 134 -14.05 -4.24 -22.30
C ARG A 134 -12.96 -3.53 -21.49
N MET A 135 -11.72 -3.99 -21.62
CA MET A 135 -10.57 -3.36 -20.98
C MET A 135 -10.08 -2.18 -21.83
N VAL A 136 -9.77 -1.08 -21.17
CA VAL A 136 -9.19 0.13 -21.75
C VAL A 136 -8.10 0.64 -20.80
N LYS A 137 -7.33 1.65 -21.21
CA LYS A 137 -6.27 2.25 -20.40
C LYS A 137 -6.69 2.62 -18.98
N ARG A 138 -7.90 3.15 -18.81
CA ARG A 138 -8.46 3.49 -17.50
C ARG A 138 -9.11 2.24 -16.89
N ALA A 139 -8.73 1.92 -15.66
CA ALA A 139 -9.25 0.75 -14.95
C ALA A 139 -10.79 0.78 -14.83
N ASP A 140 -11.42 -0.37 -15.07
CA ASP A 140 -12.85 -0.63 -14.92
C ASP A 140 -13.80 0.33 -15.65
N ALA A 141 -13.30 0.98 -16.71
CA ALA A 141 -13.98 2.10 -17.37
C ALA A 141 -14.49 1.80 -18.79
N GLY A 142 -14.13 0.66 -19.36
CA GLY A 142 -14.55 0.33 -20.72
C GLY A 142 -16.02 -0.09 -20.77
N GLU A 143 -16.53 -0.24 -21.99
CA GLU A 143 -17.94 -0.53 -22.25
C GLU A 143 -18.39 -1.86 -21.62
N ILE A 144 -19.61 -1.88 -21.09
CA ILE A 144 -20.20 -3.05 -20.44
C ILE A 144 -20.75 -3.98 -21.51
N VAL A 145 -20.35 -5.26 -21.44
CA VAL A 145 -20.86 -6.33 -22.29
C VAL A 145 -22.07 -7.00 -21.65
N ALA A 146 -21.95 -7.33 -20.37
CA ALA A 146 -23.02 -7.94 -19.59
C ALA A 146 -22.86 -7.60 -18.11
N SER A 147 -23.98 -7.54 -17.39
CA SER A 147 -24.01 -7.36 -15.94
C SER A 147 -25.09 -8.20 -15.29
N GLN A 148 -24.85 -8.70 -14.09
CA GLN A 148 -25.84 -9.45 -13.30
C GLN A 148 -25.90 -8.92 -11.87
N ARG A 149 -27.12 -8.59 -11.42
CA ARG A 149 -27.40 -8.10 -10.07
C ARG A 149 -27.44 -9.23 -9.04
N VAL A 150 -27.05 -8.91 -7.82
CA VAL A 150 -27.01 -9.79 -6.66
C VAL A 150 -27.50 -9.02 -5.45
N ALA A 151 -28.55 -9.51 -4.79
CA ALA A 151 -29.04 -8.94 -3.54
C ALA A 151 -28.11 -9.28 -2.38
N ILE A 152 -27.83 -8.29 -1.53
CA ILE A 152 -27.07 -8.42 -0.29
C ILE A 152 -28.06 -8.55 0.86
N ALA A 153 -28.07 -9.72 1.49
CA ALA A 153 -28.89 -9.96 2.67
C ALA A 153 -28.31 -9.26 3.90
N GLN A 154 -29.14 -9.00 4.91
CA GLN A 154 -28.68 -8.32 6.13
C GLN A 154 -27.66 -9.13 6.93
N ASP A 155 -27.71 -10.46 6.82
CA ASP A 155 -26.81 -11.42 7.46
C ASP A 155 -25.63 -11.81 6.56
N ASP A 156 -25.55 -11.32 5.32
CA ASP A 156 -24.39 -11.58 4.47
C ASP A 156 -23.12 -11.00 5.08
N VAL A 157 -22.08 -11.83 5.09
CA VAL A 157 -20.70 -11.43 5.37
C VAL A 157 -19.88 -11.56 4.09
N ALA A 158 -18.63 -11.09 4.12
CA ALA A 158 -17.76 -11.10 2.95
C ALA A 158 -17.68 -12.47 2.26
N LEU A 159 -17.61 -13.57 3.02
CA LEU A 159 -17.52 -14.92 2.46
C LEU A 159 -18.82 -15.37 1.77
N THR A 160 -19.99 -15.12 2.38
CA THR A 160 -21.27 -15.52 1.77
C THR A 160 -21.57 -14.70 0.53
N LEU A 161 -21.29 -13.39 0.57
CA LEU A 161 -21.44 -12.53 -0.60
C LEU A 161 -20.45 -12.90 -1.71
N HIS A 162 -19.21 -13.28 -1.36
CA HIS A 162 -18.23 -13.80 -2.33
C HIS A 162 -18.75 -15.02 -3.10
N HIS A 163 -19.36 -15.99 -2.39
CA HIS A 163 -19.97 -17.15 -3.06
C HIS A 163 -21.13 -16.75 -3.97
N LYS A 164 -22.01 -15.83 -3.54
CA LYS A 164 -23.10 -15.30 -4.37
C LYS A 164 -22.56 -14.63 -5.65
N LEU A 165 -21.50 -13.83 -5.53
CA LEU A 165 -20.84 -13.19 -6.67
C LEU A 165 -20.21 -14.24 -7.61
N CYS A 166 -19.55 -15.27 -7.07
CA CYS A 166 -18.99 -16.34 -7.91
C CYS A 166 -20.07 -17.10 -8.69
N GLN A 167 -21.22 -17.36 -8.06
CA GLN A 167 -22.36 -17.98 -8.72
C GLN A 167 -22.93 -17.08 -9.82
N ALA A 168 -23.11 -15.79 -9.55
CA ALA A 168 -23.57 -14.82 -10.54
C ALA A 168 -22.58 -14.67 -11.69
N ALA A 169 -21.26 -14.66 -11.42
CA ALA A 169 -20.23 -14.63 -12.44
C ALA A 169 -20.33 -15.83 -13.38
N ARG A 170 -20.48 -17.04 -12.82
CA ARG A 170 -20.66 -18.26 -13.62
C ARG A 170 -21.90 -18.18 -14.52
N GLN A 171 -23.03 -17.71 -13.98
CA GLN A 171 -24.27 -17.55 -14.73
C GLN A 171 -24.14 -16.53 -15.87
N LEU A 172 -23.54 -15.37 -15.57
CA LEU A 172 -23.28 -14.33 -16.55
C LEU A 172 -22.32 -14.78 -17.65
N LEU A 173 -21.23 -15.46 -17.30
CA LEU A 173 -20.27 -15.96 -18.28
C LEU A 173 -20.89 -17.05 -19.18
N ASN A 174 -21.65 -17.98 -18.60
CA ASN A 174 -22.32 -19.04 -19.37
C ASN A 174 -23.36 -18.50 -20.35
N SER A 175 -23.98 -17.36 -20.06
CA SER A 175 -24.95 -16.75 -20.97
C SER A 175 -24.30 -15.94 -22.10
N ILE A 176 -23.16 -15.29 -21.85
CA ILE A 176 -22.57 -14.34 -22.81
C ILE A 176 -21.40 -14.91 -23.63
N LEU A 177 -20.60 -15.81 -23.06
CA LEU A 177 -19.40 -16.34 -23.73
C LEU A 177 -19.70 -17.07 -25.05
N PRO A 178 -20.79 -17.86 -25.20
CA PRO A 178 -21.15 -18.47 -26.48
C PRO A 178 -21.44 -17.43 -27.57
N THR A 179 -22.14 -16.35 -27.24
CA THR A 179 -22.47 -15.26 -28.17
C THR A 179 -21.22 -14.52 -28.63
N MET A 180 -20.33 -14.19 -27.67
CA MET A 180 -19.04 -13.55 -27.97
C MET A 180 -18.18 -14.42 -28.89
N LYS A 181 -18.25 -15.74 -28.76
CA LYS A 181 -17.50 -16.69 -29.59
C LYS A 181 -17.91 -16.65 -31.05
N CYS A 182 -19.16 -16.28 -31.33
CA CYS A 182 -19.70 -16.10 -32.68
C CYS A 182 -19.36 -14.71 -33.27
N GLY A 183 -18.67 -13.86 -32.52
CA GLY A 183 -18.30 -12.49 -32.94
C GLY A 183 -19.32 -11.42 -32.59
N ASP A 184 -20.46 -11.79 -32.00
CA ASP A 184 -21.45 -10.83 -31.51
C ASP A 184 -21.12 -10.45 -30.05
N ILE A 185 -20.55 -9.27 -29.87
CA ILE A 185 -20.15 -8.75 -28.56
C ILE A 185 -20.95 -7.48 -28.30
N PRO A 186 -22.09 -7.59 -27.58
CA PRO A 186 -22.87 -6.40 -27.23
C PRO A 186 -22.03 -5.48 -26.36
N SER A 187 -22.22 -4.17 -26.52
CA SER A 187 -21.41 -3.18 -25.82
C SER A 187 -22.22 -1.94 -25.51
N VAL A 188 -22.22 -1.52 -24.24
CA VAL A 188 -22.90 -0.31 -23.76
C VAL A 188 -21.89 0.57 -23.03
N PRO A 189 -21.68 1.83 -23.47
CA PRO A 189 -20.82 2.76 -22.76
C PRO A 189 -21.27 2.99 -21.32
N GLN A 190 -20.29 3.07 -20.41
CA GLN A 190 -20.55 3.43 -19.03
C GLN A 190 -20.95 4.91 -18.91
N ARG A 191 -21.86 5.22 -17.99
CA ARG A 191 -22.21 6.60 -17.63
C ARG A 191 -21.22 7.16 -16.62
N GLU A 192 -20.35 8.06 -17.05
CA GLU A 192 -19.29 8.60 -16.20
C GLU A 192 -19.78 9.40 -14.99
N SER A 193 -20.97 10.00 -15.08
CA SER A 193 -21.60 10.71 -13.95
C SER A 193 -21.92 9.80 -12.77
N ASP A 194 -22.13 8.51 -13.03
CA ASP A 194 -22.61 7.53 -12.05
C ASP A 194 -21.43 6.72 -11.47
N ALA A 195 -20.21 7.03 -11.90
CA ALA A 195 -19.02 6.27 -11.55
C ALA A 195 -18.52 6.60 -10.13
N THR A 196 -18.24 5.55 -9.35
CA THR A 196 -17.56 5.67 -8.06
C THR A 196 -16.32 4.78 -8.04
N TYR A 197 -15.26 5.22 -7.36
CA TYR A 197 -13.97 4.52 -7.35
C TYR A 197 -13.48 4.31 -5.91
N TYR A 198 -13.04 3.09 -5.62
CA TYR A 198 -12.46 2.75 -4.32
C TYR A 198 -11.08 2.10 -4.45
N GLY A 199 -10.19 2.46 -3.52
CA GLY A 199 -8.81 1.97 -3.48
C GLY A 199 -8.67 0.60 -2.79
N ARG A 200 -7.43 0.11 -2.76
CA ARG A 200 -7.05 -1.09 -2.00
C ARG A 200 -7.29 -0.85 -0.51
N ARG A 201 -7.93 -1.81 0.15
CA ARG A 201 -8.01 -1.87 1.62
C ARG A 201 -6.81 -2.57 2.24
N ARG A 202 -6.45 -2.14 3.45
CA ARG A 202 -5.42 -2.74 4.28
C ARG A 202 -6.03 -3.25 5.59
N PRO A 203 -5.35 -4.15 6.33
CA PRO A 203 -5.84 -4.60 7.62
C PRO A 203 -6.15 -3.46 8.58
N GLU A 204 -5.42 -2.33 8.52
CA GLU A 204 -5.63 -1.16 9.38
C GLU A 204 -7.00 -0.50 9.15
N ASP A 205 -7.58 -0.63 7.96
CA ASP A 205 -8.93 -0.14 7.65
C ASP A 205 -10.04 -0.95 8.35
N GLY A 206 -9.67 -2.01 9.08
CA GLY A 206 -10.55 -2.78 9.97
C GLY A 206 -10.65 -2.20 11.38
N LEU A 207 -9.95 -1.11 11.71
CA LEU A 207 -10.03 -0.47 13.02
C LEU A 207 -11.44 0.12 13.23
N ILE A 208 -12.10 -0.32 14.29
CA ILE A 208 -13.43 0.14 14.66
C ILE A 208 -13.34 1.54 15.27
N ASP A 209 -14.17 2.44 14.75
CA ASP A 209 -14.48 3.71 15.39
C ASP A 209 -15.85 3.65 16.04
N TRP A 210 -15.87 3.51 17.37
CA TRP A 210 -17.11 3.40 18.14
C TRP A 210 -17.96 4.68 18.10
N HIS A 211 -17.42 5.82 17.68
CA HIS A 211 -18.18 7.05 17.46
C HIS A 211 -18.97 7.06 16.14
N LYS A 212 -18.95 5.96 15.38
CA LYS A 212 -19.82 5.78 14.23
C LYS A 212 -21.14 5.11 14.62
N PRO A 213 -22.17 5.22 13.77
CA PRO A 213 -23.41 4.49 13.96
C PRO A 213 -23.21 2.97 14.10
N VAL A 214 -24.02 2.29 14.92
CA VAL A 214 -23.93 0.84 15.13
C VAL A 214 -24.04 0.07 13.81
N SER A 215 -24.87 0.55 12.88
CA SER A 215 -25.01 -0.02 11.54
C SER A 215 -23.69 -0.01 10.77
N THR A 216 -22.94 1.10 10.84
CA THR A 216 -21.64 1.24 10.17
C THR A 216 -20.60 0.32 10.80
N VAL A 217 -20.58 0.21 12.13
CA VAL A 217 -19.65 -0.69 12.84
C VAL A 217 -19.98 -2.15 12.50
N HIS A 218 -21.26 -2.53 12.55
CA HIS A 218 -21.72 -3.87 12.20
C HIS A 218 -21.35 -4.24 10.75
N ASN A 219 -21.57 -3.32 9.81
CA ASN A 219 -21.21 -3.48 8.41
C ASN A 219 -19.70 -3.67 8.21
N LEU A 220 -18.86 -2.97 8.96
CA LEU A 220 -17.42 -3.19 8.95
C LEU A 220 -17.08 -4.62 9.42
N VAL A 221 -17.69 -5.10 10.51
CA VAL A 221 -17.49 -6.49 10.97
C VAL A 221 -17.85 -7.48 9.86
N ARG A 222 -19.02 -7.32 9.22
CA ARG A 222 -19.47 -8.17 8.10
C ARG A 222 -18.51 -8.14 6.91
N ALA A 223 -18.02 -6.95 6.56
CA ALA A 223 -17.18 -6.71 5.39
C ALA A 223 -15.79 -7.32 5.49
N VAL A 224 -15.25 -7.52 6.69
CA VAL A 224 -13.91 -8.09 6.88
C VAL A 224 -13.92 -9.31 7.80
N ALA A 225 -15.07 -9.95 8.00
CA ALA A 225 -15.19 -11.21 8.72
C ALA A 225 -14.30 -12.30 8.09
N ALA A 226 -13.99 -13.36 8.86
CA ALA A 226 -13.15 -14.45 8.38
C ALA A 226 -13.64 -14.99 7.02
N PRO A 227 -12.74 -15.30 6.07
CA PRO A 227 -11.27 -15.39 6.18
C PRO A 227 -10.49 -14.07 6.00
N TRP A 228 -11.14 -12.91 5.93
CA TRP A 228 -10.47 -11.60 5.92
C TRP A 228 -9.83 -11.27 7.30
N PRO A 229 -9.01 -10.20 7.41
CA PRO A 229 -8.27 -9.88 8.64
C PRO A 229 -9.10 -9.58 9.90
N GLY A 230 -10.42 -9.38 9.78
CA GLY A 230 -11.32 -9.05 10.88
C GLY A 230 -11.34 -7.57 11.24
N ALA A 231 -12.49 -7.11 11.74
CA ALA A 231 -12.61 -5.79 12.33
C ALA A 231 -12.07 -5.83 13.76
N PHE A 232 -11.35 -4.80 14.20
CA PHE A 232 -10.64 -4.86 15.48
C PHE A 232 -10.73 -3.57 16.28
N SER A 233 -10.51 -3.70 17.59
CA SER A 233 -10.46 -2.59 18.55
C SER A 233 -9.40 -2.89 19.63
N TYR A 234 -9.24 -1.99 20.61
CA TYR A 234 -8.30 -2.14 21.71
C TYR A 234 -8.99 -2.03 23.07
N ASN A 235 -8.51 -2.83 24.02
CA ASN A 235 -8.69 -2.60 25.45
C ASN A 235 -7.31 -2.26 26.05
N GLY A 236 -7.08 -1.00 26.39
CA GLY A 236 -5.74 -0.53 26.72
C GLY A 236 -4.79 -0.77 25.54
N SER A 237 -3.69 -1.52 25.77
CA SER A 237 -2.74 -1.93 24.71
C SER A 237 -3.12 -3.23 24.00
N GLN A 238 -4.10 -4.00 24.52
CA GLN A 238 -4.46 -5.30 23.98
C GLN A 238 -5.38 -5.15 22.76
N LYS A 239 -4.92 -5.59 21.59
CA LYS A 239 -5.75 -5.71 20.38
C LYS A 239 -6.70 -6.89 20.52
N PHE A 240 -7.94 -6.72 20.06
CA PHE A 240 -8.87 -7.83 19.88
C PHE A 240 -9.67 -7.66 18.59
N THR A 241 -10.04 -8.78 17.99
CA THR A 241 -10.77 -8.84 16.72
C THR A 241 -12.20 -9.32 16.96
N ILE A 242 -13.15 -8.75 16.24
CA ILE A 242 -14.57 -9.08 16.26
C ILE A 242 -14.91 -9.82 14.97
N TRP A 243 -15.43 -11.04 15.10
CA TRP A 243 -15.73 -11.91 13.97
C TRP A 243 -17.21 -11.93 13.62
N SER A 244 -18.09 -11.81 14.62
CA SER A 244 -19.52 -11.72 14.41
C SER A 244 -20.16 -10.76 15.40
N SER A 245 -21.18 -10.04 14.94
CA SER A 245 -21.84 -9.00 15.71
C SER A 245 -23.33 -8.94 15.42
N ARG A 246 -24.08 -8.27 16.30
CA ARG A 246 -25.51 -7.99 16.16
C ARG A 246 -25.80 -6.56 16.58
N ILE A 247 -26.71 -5.91 15.85
CA ILE A 247 -27.17 -4.57 16.18
C ILE A 247 -28.14 -4.64 17.36
N CYS A 248 -27.91 -3.79 18.37
CA CYS A 248 -28.85 -3.53 19.45
C CYS A 248 -29.29 -2.05 19.36
N PRO A 249 -30.58 -1.73 19.26
CA PRO A 249 -31.04 -0.34 19.10
C PRO A 249 -30.78 0.56 20.31
N ASP A 250 -30.68 -0.04 21.50
CA ASP A 250 -30.57 0.69 22.76
C ASP A 250 -29.11 0.74 23.25
N ALA A 251 -28.60 1.96 23.41
CA ALA A 251 -27.27 2.25 23.98
C ALA A 251 -27.30 2.52 25.49
N GLN A 252 -28.48 2.55 26.12
CA GLN A 252 -28.70 2.85 27.54
C GLN A 252 -28.07 4.19 27.99
N GLY A 253 -27.97 5.16 27.09
CA GLY A 253 -27.35 6.47 27.36
C GLY A 253 -25.84 6.42 27.62
N ALA A 254 -25.19 5.27 27.39
CA ALA A 254 -23.75 5.14 27.55
C ALA A 254 -22.99 5.87 26.43
N LEU A 255 -21.82 6.41 26.77
CA LEU A 255 -20.98 7.10 25.80
C LEU A 255 -20.37 6.10 24.80
N PRO A 256 -20.20 6.48 23.52
CA PRO A 256 -19.61 5.61 22.50
C PRO A 256 -18.28 4.98 22.96
N GLY A 257 -18.12 3.67 22.71
CA GLY A 257 -16.97 2.87 23.14
C GLY A 257 -17.04 2.35 24.58
N SER A 258 -18.11 2.65 25.33
CA SER A 258 -18.30 2.10 26.67
C SER A 258 -18.90 0.69 26.61
N VAL A 259 -18.39 -0.22 27.44
CA VAL A 259 -18.95 -1.56 27.63
C VAL A 259 -20.23 -1.45 28.48
N ILE A 260 -21.37 -1.79 27.89
CA ILE A 260 -22.69 -1.74 28.56
C ILE A 260 -22.86 -2.98 29.43
N SER A 261 -22.55 -4.15 28.88
CA SER A 261 -22.65 -5.44 29.56
C SER A 261 -21.55 -6.38 29.06
N VAL A 262 -21.18 -7.36 29.89
CA VAL A 262 -20.18 -8.39 29.54
C VAL A 262 -20.81 -9.74 29.20
N SER A 263 -22.09 -9.95 29.50
CA SER A 263 -22.83 -11.17 29.15
C SER A 263 -24.30 -10.83 28.82
N PRO A 264 -24.65 -10.66 27.53
CA PRO A 264 -23.76 -10.67 26.37
C PRO A 264 -22.80 -9.46 26.37
N LEU A 265 -21.68 -9.57 25.66
CA LEU A 265 -20.74 -8.46 25.50
C LEU A 265 -21.34 -7.39 24.58
N ARG A 266 -21.65 -6.22 25.12
CA ARG A 266 -22.26 -5.10 24.39
C ARG A 266 -21.44 -3.84 24.56
N VAL A 267 -21.24 -3.13 23.46
CA VAL A 267 -20.48 -1.87 23.42
C VAL A 267 -21.34 -0.78 22.79
N ALA A 268 -21.45 0.36 23.48
CA ALA A 268 -22.16 1.52 22.97
C ALA A 268 -21.50 2.08 21.71
N CYS A 269 -22.31 2.43 20.71
CA CYS A 269 -21.90 3.15 19.50
C CYS A 269 -22.46 4.59 19.54
N ALA A 270 -22.34 5.36 18.44
CA ALA A 270 -22.96 6.69 18.38
C ALA A 270 -24.49 6.64 18.42
N ASP A 271 -25.08 5.66 17.74
CA ASP A 271 -26.48 5.28 17.86
C ASP A 271 -26.57 3.79 18.21
N GLY A 272 -27.34 3.44 19.23
CA GLY A 272 -27.44 2.05 19.71
C GLY A 272 -26.12 1.44 20.21
N ALA A 273 -26.08 0.11 20.22
CA ALA A 273 -24.98 -0.68 20.74
C ALA A 273 -24.70 -1.90 19.85
N LEU A 274 -23.43 -2.30 19.78
CA LEU A 274 -23.01 -3.51 19.10
C LEU A 274 -22.90 -4.65 20.11
N GLU A 275 -23.65 -5.73 19.90
CA GLU A 275 -23.42 -6.99 20.58
C GLU A 275 -22.31 -7.76 19.85
N ILE A 276 -21.25 -8.09 20.59
CA ILE A 276 -20.14 -8.91 20.10
C ILE A 276 -20.49 -10.37 20.37
N ILE A 277 -20.81 -11.12 19.32
CA ILE A 277 -21.22 -12.53 19.44
C ILE A 277 -19.96 -13.40 19.55
N THR A 278 -18.98 -13.21 18.67
CA THR A 278 -17.68 -13.89 18.71
C THR A 278 -16.53 -12.97 18.38
N GLY A 279 -15.36 -13.28 18.93
CA GLY A 279 -14.12 -12.57 18.66
C GLY A 279 -12.91 -13.28 19.26
N GLN A 280 -11.74 -12.67 19.16
CA GLN A 280 -10.48 -13.21 19.69
C GLN A 280 -9.62 -12.10 20.30
N ALA A 281 -8.88 -12.43 21.35
CA ALA A 281 -7.89 -11.53 21.94
C ALA A 281 -6.52 -11.78 21.29
N GLY A 282 -5.93 -10.75 20.66
CA GLY A 282 -4.68 -10.88 19.91
C GLY A 282 -4.75 -12.00 18.86
N ASP A 283 -3.75 -12.89 18.90
CA ASP A 283 -3.64 -14.08 18.05
C ASP A 283 -4.20 -15.35 18.71
N GLY A 284 -5.02 -15.19 19.76
CA GLY A 284 -5.68 -16.30 20.44
C GLY A 284 -6.81 -16.94 19.64
N ILE A 285 -7.43 -17.96 20.21
CA ILE A 285 -8.58 -18.65 19.60
C ILE A 285 -9.83 -17.77 19.59
N THR A 286 -10.72 -18.03 18.63
CA THR A 286 -12.05 -17.41 18.60
C THR A 286 -12.93 -17.98 19.71
N VAL A 287 -13.54 -17.10 20.50
CA VAL A 287 -14.42 -17.43 21.63
C VAL A 287 -15.72 -16.64 21.56
N GLN A 288 -16.70 -17.02 22.37
CA GLN A 288 -17.94 -16.26 22.55
C GLN A 288 -17.66 -14.90 23.22
N GLY A 289 -18.51 -13.90 22.96
CA GLY A 289 -18.34 -12.54 23.45
C GLY A 289 -18.17 -12.42 24.97
N SER A 290 -18.91 -13.21 25.75
CA SER A 290 -18.78 -13.22 27.22
C SER A 290 -17.41 -13.72 27.70
N GLN A 291 -16.90 -14.78 27.07
CA GLN A 291 -15.56 -15.30 27.34
C GLN A 291 -14.48 -14.31 26.87
N LEU A 292 -14.68 -13.67 25.71
CA LEU A 292 -13.79 -12.62 25.23
C LEU A 292 -13.70 -11.47 26.23
N ALA A 293 -14.84 -11.04 26.80
CA ALA A 293 -14.89 -10.02 27.82
C ALA A 293 -14.05 -10.41 29.06
N GLN A 294 -14.17 -11.66 29.53
CA GLN A 294 -13.36 -12.17 30.63
C GLN A 294 -11.87 -12.20 30.30
N THR A 295 -11.49 -12.72 29.11
CA THR A 295 -10.08 -12.78 28.67
C THR A 295 -9.46 -11.39 28.56
N LEU A 296 -10.23 -10.39 28.12
CA LEU A 296 -9.79 -9.01 28.02
C LEU A 296 -9.87 -8.24 29.34
N GLY A 297 -10.41 -8.83 30.42
CA GLY A 297 -10.62 -8.14 31.70
C GLY A 297 -11.62 -6.98 31.60
N LEU A 298 -12.60 -7.07 30.70
CA LEU A 298 -13.64 -6.05 30.54
C LEU A 298 -14.67 -6.16 31.66
N VAL A 299 -15.16 -5.00 32.09
CA VAL A 299 -16.26 -4.85 33.05
C VAL A 299 -17.26 -3.83 32.52
N ALA A 300 -18.49 -3.83 33.02
CA ALA A 300 -19.46 -2.80 32.68
C ALA A 300 -18.90 -1.40 33.04
N GLY A 301 -19.07 -0.44 32.14
CA GLY A 301 -18.50 0.91 32.25
C GLY A 301 -17.05 1.04 31.78
N ALA A 302 -16.34 -0.06 31.47
CA ALA A 302 -15.02 0.01 30.86
C ALA A 302 -15.09 0.73 29.50
N ARG A 303 -14.06 1.52 29.18
CA ARG A 303 -13.97 2.22 27.89
C ARG A 303 -12.97 1.55 26.99
N LEU A 304 -13.45 1.14 25.82
CA LEU A 304 -12.59 0.71 24.73
C LEU A 304 -11.95 1.96 24.12
N ASN A 305 -10.64 1.89 23.94
CA ASN A 305 -9.87 3.02 23.46
C ASN A 305 -9.49 2.78 22.00
N ARG A 306 -9.23 3.87 21.28
CA ARG A 306 -8.28 3.82 20.16
C ARG A 306 -6.94 3.28 20.70
N PRO A 307 -6.07 2.68 19.85
CA PRO A 307 -4.74 2.27 20.30
C PRO A 307 -4.15 3.40 21.14
N PRO A 308 -3.54 3.11 22.31
CA PRO A 308 -3.13 4.14 23.25
C PRO A 308 -2.44 5.20 22.42
N ALA A 309 -3.00 6.41 22.40
CA ALA A 309 -2.34 7.55 21.78
C ALA A 309 -0.99 7.55 22.48
N THR A 310 0.05 7.11 21.76
CA THR A 310 1.40 6.95 22.29
C THR A 310 1.67 8.21 23.10
N SER A 311 1.71 8.05 24.43
CA SER A 311 1.98 9.07 25.44
C SER A 311 2.26 10.44 24.83
N GLY A 312 1.24 11.33 24.78
CA GLY A 312 1.28 12.66 24.14
C GLY A 312 2.41 12.84 23.12
N LYS A 313 2.18 12.47 21.84
CA LYS A 313 3.17 12.48 20.72
C LYS A 313 4.50 13.10 21.14
N ARG A 314 5.42 12.28 21.65
CA ARG A 314 6.79 12.72 21.91
C ARG A 314 7.26 13.45 20.64
N ARG A 315 7.72 14.69 20.80
CA ARG A 315 8.20 15.48 19.66
C ARG A 315 9.20 14.65 18.84
N ILE A 316 9.07 14.74 17.52
CA ILE A 316 9.98 14.09 16.59
C ILE A 316 11.33 14.79 16.75
N ARG A 317 12.34 14.01 17.12
CA ARG A 317 13.71 14.52 17.30
C ARG A 317 14.43 14.48 15.96
N VAL A 318 14.82 15.64 15.46
CA VAL A 318 15.49 15.80 14.17
C VAL A 318 16.95 16.15 14.41
N LEU A 319 17.86 15.28 13.93
CA LEU A 319 19.30 15.54 13.93
C LEU A 319 19.69 16.18 12.59
N ILE A 320 20.28 17.37 12.63
CA ILE A 320 20.80 18.08 11.47
C ILE A 320 22.32 18.22 11.64
N LEU A 321 23.09 17.52 10.82
CA LEU A 321 24.54 17.69 10.75
C LEU A 321 24.84 18.66 9.61
N GLY A 322 25.62 19.72 9.86
CA GLY A 322 25.74 20.83 8.91
C GLY A 322 24.62 21.87 9.09
N VAL A 323 24.15 22.06 10.34
CA VAL A 323 22.97 22.89 10.63
C VAL A 323 23.17 24.38 10.34
N ASN A 324 24.42 24.85 10.31
CA ASN A 324 24.76 26.25 10.10
C ASN A 324 24.83 26.62 8.61
N GLY A 325 24.69 25.65 7.71
CA GLY A 325 24.59 25.86 6.27
C GLY A 325 23.24 26.41 5.81
N PHE A 326 23.13 26.71 4.51
CA PHE A 326 21.94 27.30 3.88
C PHE A 326 20.67 26.46 4.09
N ILE A 327 20.73 25.14 3.89
CA ILE A 327 19.56 24.29 4.11
C ILE A 327 19.27 24.15 5.60
N GLY A 328 20.32 24.00 6.41
CA GLY A 328 20.21 23.74 7.84
C GLY A 328 19.53 24.87 8.60
N ASN A 329 19.86 26.13 8.33
CA ASN A 329 19.30 27.26 9.08
C ASN A 329 17.82 27.52 8.74
N HIS A 330 17.44 27.43 7.46
CA HIS A 330 16.06 27.58 6.99
C HIS A 330 15.18 26.40 7.40
N LEU A 331 15.70 25.18 7.34
CA LEU A 331 14.98 24.01 7.85
C LEU A 331 14.76 24.11 9.36
N THR A 332 15.78 24.54 10.11
CA THR A 332 15.65 24.78 11.56
C THR A 332 14.50 25.74 11.85
N GLU A 333 14.45 26.88 11.18
CA GLU A 333 13.36 27.86 11.30
C GLU A 333 11.97 27.22 11.06
N ARG A 334 11.84 26.48 9.95
CA ARG A 334 10.59 25.85 9.57
C ARG A 334 10.12 24.80 10.57
N LEU A 335 11.04 24.01 11.12
CA LEU A 335 10.75 22.97 12.12
C LEU A 335 10.39 23.57 13.48
N LEU A 336 11.08 24.64 13.89
CA LEU A 336 10.79 25.31 15.15
C LEU A 336 9.45 26.07 15.13
N ASN A 337 8.90 26.39 13.94
CA ASN A 337 7.55 26.92 13.80
C ASN A 337 6.43 25.88 14.04
N GLU A 338 6.72 24.58 14.07
CA GLU A 338 5.74 23.55 14.44
C GLU A 338 6.01 22.99 15.84
N GLU A 339 4.98 22.71 16.64
CA GLU A 339 5.14 22.29 18.05
C GLU A 339 5.59 20.82 18.25
N ASN A 340 5.51 20.03 17.19
CA ASN A 340 5.78 18.60 17.14
C ASN A 340 7.27 18.24 16.95
N TYR A 341 8.17 19.21 16.72
CA TYR A 341 9.59 18.94 16.51
C TYR A 341 10.50 19.42 17.65
N GLU A 342 11.60 18.70 17.80
CA GLU A 342 12.76 19.06 18.62
C GLU A 342 14.02 18.90 17.75
N VAL A 343 14.85 19.94 17.65
CA VAL A 343 15.96 20.00 16.70
C VAL A 343 17.28 19.89 17.43
N TYR A 344 18.13 18.97 16.98
CA TYR A 344 19.50 18.77 17.43
C TYR A 344 20.44 19.10 16.26
N GLY A 345 21.24 20.15 16.41
CA GLY A 345 22.13 20.64 15.37
C GLY A 345 23.60 20.42 15.73
N MET A 346 24.40 20.01 14.76
CA MET A 346 25.87 20.02 14.87
C MET A 346 26.49 20.70 13.66
N ASP A 347 27.46 21.59 13.89
CA ASP A 347 28.24 22.24 12.85
C ASP A 347 29.54 22.79 13.44
N ILE A 348 30.51 23.15 12.60
CA ILE A 348 31.79 23.77 13.02
C ILE A 348 31.64 25.25 13.40
N GLY A 349 30.46 25.84 13.22
CA GLY A 349 30.17 27.23 13.58
C GLY A 349 28.68 27.47 13.81
N SER A 350 28.32 28.67 14.26
CA SER A 350 26.94 28.97 14.71
C SER A 350 26.38 30.32 14.22
N ASN A 351 27.10 31.04 13.36
CA ASN A 351 26.73 32.40 12.95
C ASN A 351 25.33 32.50 12.31
N ALA A 352 24.96 31.57 11.41
CA ALA A 352 23.68 31.57 10.71
C ALA A 352 22.51 31.05 11.57
N ILE A 353 22.80 30.35 12.67
CA ILE A 353 21.81 29.75 13.59
C ILE A 353 21.79 30.39 14.98
N SER A 354 22.58 31.45 15.19
CA SER A 354 22.72 32.18 16.47
C SER A 354 21.39 32.61 17.07
N ARG A 355 20.44 33.05 16.22
CA ARG A 355 19.06 33.43 16.59
C ARG A 355 18.23 32.31 17.22
N PHE A 356 18.63 31.05 17.07
CA PHE A 356 17.92 29.89 17.61
C PHE A 356 18.52 29.36 18.92
N LEU A 357 19.72 29.80 19.32
CA LEU A 357 20.46 29.21 20.45
C LEU A 357 19.72 29.26 21.79
N LEU A 358 18.85 30.25 21.99
CA LEU A 358 18.03 30.38 23.20
C LEU A 358 16.66 29.69 23.08
N HIS A 359 16.34 29.12 21.92
CA HIS A 359 15.04 28.49 21.71
C HIS A 359 15.00 27.15 22.47
N PRO A 360 13.98 26.90 23.32
CA PRO A 360 13.96 25.75 24.23
C PRO A 360 13.89 24.37 23.53
N ARG A 361 13.66 24.35 22.23
CA ARG A 361 13.57 23.13 21.39
C ARG A 361 14.71 23.00 20.38
N PHE A 362 15.71 23.86 20.47
CA PHE A 362 16.89 23.82 19.63
C PHE A 362 18.11 23.52 20.51
N HIS A 363 18.83 22.46 20.16
CA HIS A 363 19.99 21.98 20.89
C HIS A 363 21.19 21.99 19.92
N PHE A 364 22.10 22.94 20.10
CA PHE A 364 23.27 23.08 19.25
C PHE A 364 24.54 22.60 19.95
N VAL A 365 25.40 21.91 19.20
CA VAL A 365 26.77 21.57 19.60
C VAL A 365 27.71 21.94 18.48
N GLU A 366 28.79 22.64 18.82
CA GLU A 366 29.87 22.89 17.89
C GLU A 366 30.71 21.62 17.73
N GLY A 367 30.89 21.15 16.49
CA GLY A 367 31.58 19.89 16.23
C GLY A 367 31.80 19.61 14.75
N ASP A 368 32.92 18.94 14.45
CA ASP A 368 33.28 18.41 13.14
C ASP A 368 32.86 16.93 13.01
N ILE A 369 32.22 16.57 11.89
CA ILE A 369 31.80 15.20 11.64
C ILE A 369 32.96 14.21 11.57
N SER A 370 34.14 14.61 11.07
CA SER A 370 35.31 13.74 10.98
C SER A 370 35.92 13.42 12.36
N ILE A 371 35.69 14.29 13.35
CA ILE A 371 36.31 14.17 14.69
C ILE A 371 35.33 13.58 15.72
N HIS A 372 34.09 14.06 15.77
CA HIS A 372 33.17 13.82 16.89
C HIS A 372 32.29 12.58 16.70
N SER A 373 32.91 11.44 16.36
CA SER A 373 32.20 10.19 16.00
C SER A 373 31.26 9.69 17.10
N GLU A 374 31.70 9.69 18.37
CA GLU A 374 30.89 9.24 19.51
C GLU A 374 29.63 10.08 19.71
N TRP A 375 29.76 11.40 19.59
CA TRP A 375 28.65 12.33 19.73
C TRP A 375 27.61 12.11 18.62
N ILE A 376 28.07 11.93 17.38
CA ILE A 376 27.22 11.69 16.21
C ILE A 376 26.50 10.36 16.38
N GLU A 377 27.20 9.28 16.73
CA GLU A 377 26.60 7.96 16.91
C GLU A 377 25.53 7.99 18.01
N TYR A 378 25.82 8.64 19.13
CA TYR A 378 24.86 8.83 20.22
C TYR A 378 23.62 9.61 19.75
N HIS A 379 23.79 10.72 19.02
CA HIS A 379 22.66 11.53 18.56
C HIS A 379 21.86 10.87 17.45
N VAL A 380 22.49 10.07 16.58
CA VAL A 380 21.77 9.20 15.63
C VAL A 380 20.91 8.21 16.41
N LYS A 381 21.46 7.55 17.44
CA LYS A 381 20.69 6.63 18.29
C LYS A 381 19.53 7.34 19.02
N LYS A 382 19.73 8.57 19.48
CA LYS A 382 18.75 9.37 20.25
C LYS A 382 17.61 9.94 19.39
N CYS A 383 17.91 10.39 18.18
CA CYS A 383 16.98 11.09 17.31
C CYS A 383 16.11 10.12 16.49
N ASP A 384 15.05 10.64 15.87
CA ASP A 384 14.09 9.87 15.07
C ASP A 384 14.40 9.98 13.57
N VAL A 385 14.81 11.18 13.15
CA VAL A 385 15.18 11.50 11.76
C VAL A 385 16.57 12.12 11.74
N VAL A 386 17.39 11.73 10.76
CA VAL A 386 18.75 12.25 10.56
C VAL A 386 18.86 12.92 9.19
N LEU A 387 19.44 14.12 9.15
CA LEU A 387 19.74 14.89 7.96
C LEU A 387 21.24 15.22 7.93
N PRO A 388 22.04 14.45 7.17
CA PRO A 388 23.45 14.73 7.00
C PRO A 388 23.64 15.75 5.87
N LEU A 389 23.66 17.04 6.20
CA LEU A 389 23.78 18.15 5.25
C LEU A 389 25.23 18.58 5.00
N VAL A 390 26.20 18.03 5.73
CA VAL A 390 27.62 18.32 5.54
C VAL A 390 28.10 17.77 4.20
N ALA A 391 28.52 18.67 3.32
CA ALA A 391 29.13 18.37 2.03
C ALA A 391 29.92 19.57 1.49
N ILE A 392 30.92 19.32 0.64
CA ILE A 392 31.58 20.34 -0.17
C ILE A 392 30.87 20.37 -1.54
N ALA A 393 29.95 21.32 -1.70
CA ALA A 393 29.16 21.49 -2.94
C ALA A 393 29.65 22.67 -3.82
N THR A 394 30.94 23.01 -3.74
CA THR A 394 31.54 24.11 -4.52
C THR A 394 32.34 23.55 -5.71
N PRO A 395 31.93 23.80 -6.97
CA PRO A 395 32.51 23.13 -8.14
C PRO A 395 34.02 23.24 -8.33
N ILE A 396 34.63 24.35 -7.89
CA ILE A 396 36.08 24.54 -7.97
C ILE A 396 36.83 23.53 -7.10
N GLU A 397 36.27 23.18 -5.94
CA GLU A 397 36.89 22.25 -4.97
C GLU A 397 36.92 20.82 -5.49
N TYR A 398 36.01 20.44 -6.39
CA TYR A 398 35.98 19.11 -7.01
C TYR A 398 37.24 18.83 -7.81
N THR A 399 37.85 19.89 -8.35
CA THR A 399 39.10 19.80 -9.13
C THR A 399 40.32 20.17 -8.30
N ARG A 400 40.18 21.12 -7.38
CA ARG A 400 41.29 21.61 -6.54
C ARG A 400 41.65 20.63 -5.42
N ASN A 401 40.64 20.04 -4.77
CA ASN A 401 40.78 19.18 -3.61
C ASN A 401 39.88 17.92 -3.73
N PRO A 402 40.02 17.10 -4.80
CA PRO A 402 39.11 15.99 -5.09
C PRO A 402 39.05 14.93 -3.97
N LEU A 403 40.19 14.63 -3.33
CA LEU A 403 40.24 13.66 -2.24
C LEU A 403 39.46 14.15 -1.03
N ARG A 404 39.57 15.45 -0.68
CA ARG A 404 38.83 16.02 0.44
C ARG A 404 37.33 16.00 0.19
N VAL A 405 36.90 16.26 -1.04
CA VAL A 405 35.48 16.14 -1.46
C VAL A 405 35.02 14.70 -1.29
N PHE A 406 35.79 13.72 -1.76
CA PHE A 406 35.44 12.30 -1.62
C PHE A 406 35.35 11.86 -0.15
N GLU A 407 36.36 12.15 0.66
CA GLU A 407 36.40 11.80 2.09
C GLU A 407 35.16 12.34 2.83
N LEU A 408 34.84 13.62 2.64
CA LEU A 408 33.72 14.26 3.34
C LEU A 408 32.34 13.85 2.78
N ASP A 409 32.17 13.93 1.46
CA ASP A 409 30.85 13.77 0.83
C ASP A 409 30.44 12.30 0.67
N PHE A 410 31.44 11.39 0.63
CA PHE A 410 31.21 9.95 0.56
C PHE A 410 31.52 9.25 1.88
N GLU A 411 32.78 9.22 2.33
CA GLU A 411 33.17 8.32 3.43
C GLU A 411 32.53 8.69 4.77
N GLU A 412 32.57 9.97 5.14
CA GLU A 412 31.97 10.47 6.39
C GLU A 412 30.45 10.32 6.39
N ASN A 413 29.82 10.66 5.27
CA ASN A 413 28.38 10.48 5.07
C ASN A 413 27.96 9.00 5.10
N LEU A 414 28.77 8.11 4.51
CA LEU A 414 28.53 6.67 4.55
C LEU A 414 28.58 6.13 5.98
N ARG A 415 29.48 6.66 6.82
CA ARG A 415 29.53 6.31 8.25
C ARG A 415 28.23 6.70 8.96
N ILE A 416 27.69 7.88 8.70
CA ILE A 416 26.40 8.33 9.25
C ILE A 416 25.25 7.43 8.78
N ILE A 417 25.20 7.10 7.47
CA ILE A 417 24.20 6.18 6.91
C ILE A 417 24.29 4.81 7.61
N ARG A 418 25.50 4.29 7.87
CA ARG A 418 25.69 3.04 8.61
C ARG A 418 25.16 3.12 10.04
N TYR A 419 25.31 4.25 10.74
CA TYR A 419 24.66 4.44 12.04
C TYR A 419 23.15 4.44 11.95
N CYS A 420 22.56 5.13 10.95
CA CYS A 420 21.12 5.09 10.71
C CYS A 420 20.64 3.66 10.46
N VAL A 421 21.42 2.85 9.74
CA VAL A 421 21.14 1.43 9.52
C VAL A 421 21.20 0.62 10.80
N LYS A 422 22.28 0.77 11.58
CA LYS A 422 22.50 0.08 12.85
C LYS A 422 21.36 0.34 13.85
N TYR A 423 20.88 1.58 13.93
CA TYR A 423 19.87 2.01 14.90
C TYR A 423 18.45 2.14 14.33
N ARG A 424 18.22 1.68 13.09
CA ARG A 424 16.93 1.71 12.39
C ARG A 424 16.30 3.11 12.40
N LYS A 425 17.09 4.12 12.03
CA LYS A 425 16.67 5.52 11.98
C LYS A 425 16.30 5.92 10.57
N ARG A 426 15.33 6.81 10.45
CA ARG A 426 14.99 7.43 9.17
C ARG A 426 16.11 8.40 8.81
N VAL A 427 16.67 8.27 7.61
CA VAL A 427 17.58 9.30 7.06
C VAL A 427 16.92 9.94 5.86
N VAL A 428 17.00 11.27 5.82
CA VAL A 428 16.62 12.10 4.69
C VAL A 428 17.91 12.63 4.11
N PHE A 429 18.41 11.96 3.07
CA PHE A 429 19.74 12.20 2.52
C PHE A 429 19.68 13.25 1.40
N PRO A 430 20.45 14.35 1.47
CA PRO A 430 20.51 15.31 0.38
C PRO A 430 21.29 14.70 -0.78
N SER A 431 20.57 14.29 -1.82
CA SER A 431 21.16 14.03 -3.14
C SER A 431 21.40 15.36 -3.86
N THR A 432 21.85 15.32 -5.10
CA THR A 432 22.15 16.52 -5.90
C THR A 432 21.61 16.35 -7.30
N SER A 433 21.19 17.43 -7.95
CA SER A 433 20.87 17.43 -9.38
C SER A 433 22.09 17.04 -10.24
N GLU A 434 23.31 17.22 -9.73
CA GLU A 434 24.53 16.83 -10.46
C GLU A 434 24.64 15.31 -10.69
N VAL A 435 23.85 14.47 -10.01
CA VAL A 435 23.82 13.01 -10.28
C VAL A 435 23.38 12.68 -11.70
N TYR A 436 22.54 13.53 -12.31
CA TYR A 436 22.11 13.36 -13.70
C TYR A 436 23.23 13.67 -14.69
N GLY A 437 24.20 14.50 -14.28
CA GLY A 437 25.37 14.86 -15.06
C GLY A 437 25.00 15.46 -16.43
N MET A 438 25.28 14.72 -17.50
CA MET A 438 25.01 15.07 -18.89
C MET A 438 23.80 14.32 -19.46
N CYS A 439 22.84 13.93 -18.62
CA CYS A 439 21.57 13.37 -19.06
C CYS A 439 20.91 14.27 -20.12
N THR A 440 20.43 13.65 -21.19
CA THR A 440 19.84 14.34 -22.35
C THR A 440 18.33 14.46 -22.29
N ASP A 441 17.70 13.92 -21.25
CA ASP A 441 16.25 14.00 -21.09
C ASP A 441 15.83 15.47 -20.93
N ALA A 442 14.72 15.85 -21.55
CA ALA A 442 14.19 17.22 -21.47
C ALA A 442 13.80 17.62 -20.04
N SER A 443 13.47 16.62 -19.21
CA SER A 443 13.25 16.75 -17.77
C SER A 443 13.88 15.55 -17.09
N PHE A 444 14.61 15.79 -16.01
CA PHE A 444 15.17 14.72 -15.20
C PHE A 444 14.06 14.03 -14.40
N ASP A 445 14.01 12.71 -14.50
CA ASP A 445 13.07 11.82 -13.80
C ASP A 445 13.87 10.95 -12.82
N GLU A 446 13.54 11.05 -11.53
CA GLU A 446 14.25 10.37 -10.45
C GLU A 446 14.26 8.83 -10.57
N ASP A 447 13.26 8.27 -11.25
CA ASP A 447 13.06 6.82 -11.36
C ASP A 447 13.51 6.27 -12.71
N LYS A 448 13.64 7.11 -13.74
CA LYS A 448 13.86 6.66 -15.13
C LYS A 448 15.06 7.25 -15.83
N SER A 449 15.47 8.47 -15.49
CA SER A 449 16.54 9.14 -16.23
C SER A 449 17.87 8.42 -16.04
N ASN A 450 18.60 8.30 -17.15
CA ASN A 450 19.95 7.77 -17.11
C ASN A 450 20.91 8.77 -16.45
N LEU A 451 21.93 8.25 -15.78
CA LEU A 451 22.95 9.06 -15.11
C LEU A 451 24.22 9.01 -15.93
N ILE A 452 24.60 10.15 -16.51
CA ILE A 452 25.67 10.20 -17.51
C ILE A 452 26.75 11.15 -17.02
N VAL A 453 27.98 10.65 -16.84
CA VAL A 453 29.15 11.46 -16.47
C VAL A 453 30.25 11.33 -17.50
N GLY A 454 31.19 12.27 -17.49
CA GLY A 454 32.35 12.24 -18.39
C GLY A 454 33.43 11.23 -17.95
N PRO A 455 34.50 11.11 -18.73
CA PRO A 455 35.61 10.19 -18.44
C PRO A 455 36.35 10.54 -17.14
N VAL A 456 37.08 9.56 -16.58
CA VAL A 456 37.83 9.67 -15.31
C VAL A 456 38.83 10.84 -15.31
N ASN A 457 39.39 11.20 -16.46
CA ASN A 457 40.30 12.35 -16.59
C ASN A 457 39.61 13.73 -16.47
N LYS A 458 38.28 13.77 -16.24
CA LYS A 458 37.51 14.96 -15.91
C LYS A 458 37.12 14.91 -14.43
N PRO A 459 38.01 15.36 -13.51
CA PRO A 459 37.81 15.18 -12.06
C PRO A 459 36.59 15.92 -11.52
N ARG A 460 36.02 16.89 -12.24
CA ARG A 460 34.76 17.57 -11.84
C ARG A 460 33.61 16.61 -11.52
N TRP A 461 33.61 15.42 -12.12
CA TRP A 461 32.54 14.44 -11.92
C TRP A 461 32.66 13.64 -10.62
N ILE A 462 33.76 13.81 -9.87
CA ILE A 462 33.96 13.10 -8.60
C ILE A 462 32.83 13.37 -7.59
N TYR A 463 32.33 14.60 -7.53
CA TYR A 463 31.20 14.99 -6.67
C TYR A 463 29.91 14.24 -7.06
N SER A 464 29.53 14.30 -8.34
CA SER A 464 28.36 13.60 -8.90
C SER A 464 28.40 12.09 -8.65
N VAL A 465 29.54 11.45 -8.93
CA VAL A 465 29.73 10.00 -8.73
C VAL A 465 29.70 9.65 -7.25
N SER A 466 30.33 10.45 -6.38
CA SER A 466 30.31 10.25 -4.93
C SER A 466 28.89 10.32 -4.37
N LYS A 467 28.14 11.36 -4.74
CA LYS A 467 26.75 11.54 -4.29
C LYS A 467 25.83 10.45 -4.82
N THR A 468 26.06 9.99 -6.05
CA THR A 468 25.37 8.82 -6.64
C THR A 468 25.65 7.57 -5.81
N ALA A 469 26.91 7.25 -5.55
CA ALA A 469 27.30 6.09 -4.77
C ALA A 469 26.80 6.14 -3.30
N SER A 470 26.65 7.34 -2.72
CA SER A 470 26.06 7.52 -1.38
C SER A 470 24.54 7.35 -1.36
N ARG A 471 23.85 7.28 -2.51
CA ARG A 471 22.40 7.09 -2.52
C ARG A 471 22.08 5.73 -1.89
N PRO A 472 21.20 5.69 -0.87
CA PRO A 472 20.90 4.45 -0.17
C PRO A 472 20.32 3.34 -1.07
N GLY A 473 19.67 3.70 -2.19
CA GLY A 473 19.20 2.76 -3.21
C GLY A 473 20.33 2.02 -3.91
N ASP A 474 21.39 2.75 -4.28
CA ASP A 474 22.57 2.22 -4.98
C ASP A 474 23.45 1.37 -4.05
N LEU A 475 23.44 1.67 -2.74
CA LEU A 475 24.13 0.86 -1.72
C LEU A 475 23.46 -0.50 -1.45
N GLY A 476 22.29 -0.79 -2.03
CA GLY A 476 21.54 -2.04 -1.81
C GLY A 476 21.05 -2.25 -0.36
N LEU A 477 21.26 -1.27 0.52
CA LEU A 477 20.88 -1.30 1.94
C LEU A 477 19.35 -1.32 2.13
N TRP A 478 18.62 -0.81 1.15
CA TRP A 478 17.15 -0.79 1.08
C TRP A 478 16.50 -2.18 1.12
N ARG A 479 16.96 -3.11 0.27
CA ARG A 479 16.25 -4.38 0.03
C ARG A 479 16.43 -5.43 1.13
N LYS A 480 17.48 -5.32 1.94
CA LYS A 480 17.82 -6.37 2.94
C LYS A 480 17.47 -6.03 4.39
N ARG A 481 17.24 -4.75 4.75
CA ARG A 481 17.13 -4.35 6.17
C ARG A 481 15.95 -3.43 6.56
N GLY A 482 15.06 -3.08 5.63
CA GLY A 482 13.72 -2.53 5.94
C GLY A 482 13.69 -1.14 6.59
N ILE A 483 14.46 -0.18 6.08
CA ILE A 483 14.55 1.19 6.63
C ILE A 483 13.82 2.18 5.71
N ALA A 484 13.04 3.08 6.31
CA ALA A 484 12.41 4.20 5.59
C ALA A 484 13.46 5.26 5.26
N LEU A 485 13.70 5.48 3.98
CA LEU A 485 14.76 6.34 3.45
C LEU A 485 14.17 7.24 2.38
N HIS A 486 14.56 8.51 2.36
CA HIS A 486 14.20 9.41 1.26
C HIS A 486 15.45 10.17 0.83
N ALA A 487 15.72 10.16 -0.47
CA ALA A 487 16.69 11.05 -1.09
C ALA A 487 15.91 12.17 -1.79
N PHE A 488 16.41 13.40 -1.71
CA PHE A 488 15.85 14.53 -2.45
C PHE A 488 16.99 15.23 -3.20
N PRO A 489 16.79 15.68 -4.45
CA PRO A 489 17.79 16.49 -5.14
C PRO A 489 17.83 17.88 -4.49
N SER A 490 18.99 18.27 -3.95
CA SER A 490 19.25 19.69 -3.70
C SER A 490 19.61 20.36 -5.02
N LEU A 491 18.94 21.47 -5.32
CA LEU A 491 19.25 22.35 -6.45
C LEU A 491 20.56 23.09 -6.24
#